data_AF-A0A933ETQ8-F1
#
_entry.id   AF-A0A933ETQ8-F1
#
_cell.length_a   1.000
_cell.length_b   1.000
_cell.length_c   1.000
_cell.angle_alpha   90.00
_cell.angle_beta   90.00
_cell.angle_gamma   90.00
#
_symmetry.space_group_name_H-M   'P 1'
#
loop_
_entity.id
_entity.type
_entity.pdbx_description
1 polymer ?
#
loop_
_entity_poly.entity_id
_entity_poly.type
_entity_poly.pdbx_seq_one_letter_code
_entity_poly.pdbx_strand_id
1 'polypeptide(L)'
;MPQLSASTLKLFQECPRCFWLHINKKIERPRGPFPSLPSGIDRILKVYFDGYRGQGQLPPLIRGQFEGELSTTPLTLGFNDPATGARLWGKLDDCVLLPDRRTAPLDHKTRASAPDGVGYTQKYYQFQMDVYTLLLERNGHPTTRTAYVIYYFPVEGELHKGFPFSIAVHQIATYPETAYRIFTEACRCLEGPLPTSGALCEFCRWAERQPRSAPEEPAIPEDLFA
;
A
#
# COMPACT_ATOMS: atom_id res chain seq x y z
N MET A 1 8.42 -19.67 3.07
CA MET A 1 7.82 -18.61 3.91
C MET A 1 7.19 -17.55 3.01
N PRO A 2 5.86 -17.36 3.04
CA PRO A 2 5.18 -16.28 2.32
C PRO A 2 5.68 -14.91 2.76
N GLN A 3 5.79 -13.98 1.80
CA GLN A 3 6.13 -12.58 2.08
C GLN A 3 4.93 -11.70 1.73
N LEU A 4 4.40 -11.02 2.73
CA LEU A 4 3.21 -10.18 2.63
C LEU A 4 3.57 -8.71 2.91
N SER A 5 2.80 -7.81 2.32
CA SER A 5 2.88 -6.36 2.48
C SER A 5 1.48 -5.74 2.59
N ALA A 6 1.39 -4.44 2.88
CA ALA A 6 0.11 -3.73 2.91
C ALA A 6 -0.71 -3.95 1.62
N SER A 7 -0.05 -3.94 0.45
CA SER A 7 -0.70 -4.14 -0.85
C SER A 7 -1.20 -5.57 -1.05
N THR A 8 -0.44 -6.59 -0.64
CA THR A 8 -0.92 -7.99 -0.77
C THR A 8 -2.04 -8.28 0.21
N LEU A 9 -2.01 -7.68 1.41
CA LEU A 9 -3.09 -7.79 2.38
C LEU A 9 -4.35 -7.03 1.93
N LYS A 10 -4.19 -5.89 1.26
CA LYS A 10 -5.30 -5.19 0.63
C LYS A 10 -5.94 -6.04 -0.48
N LEU A 11 -5.13 -6.72 -1.28
CA LEU A 11 -5.61 -7.69 -2.28
C LEU A 11 -6.41 -8.82 -1.62
N PHE A 12 -6.00 -9.32 -0.46
CA PHE A 12 -6.74 -10.30 0.32
C PHE A 12 -8.12 -9.77 0.76
N GLN A 13 -8.18 -8.55 1.31
CA GLN A 13 -9.43 -7.91 1.70
C GLN A 13 -10.40 -7.72 0.52
N GLU A 14 -9.88 -7.47 -0.69
CA GLU A 14 -10.69 -7.31 -1.89
C GLU A 14 -11.16 -8.64 -2.49
N CYS A 15 -10.28 -9.63 -2.56
CA CYS A 15 -10.60 -10.95 -3.08
C CYS A 15 -9.60 -12.02 -2.57
N PRO A 16 -10.03 -12.92 -1.67
CA PRO A 16 -9.14 -13.97 -1.15
C PRO A 16 -8.68 -14.93 -2.26
N ARG A 17 -9.49 -15.16 -3.31
CA ARG A 17 -9.10 -15.98 -4.47
C ARG A 17 -7.94 -15.35 -5.25
N CYS A 18 -8.04 -14.07 -5.59
CA CYS A 18 -6.95 -13.38 -6.29
C CYS A 18 -5.68 -13.34 -5.45
N PHE A 19 -5.81 -13.12 -4.15
CA PHE A 19 -4.70 -13.15 -3.22
C PHE A 19 -4.02 -14.53 -3.17
N TRP A 20 -4.80 -15.60 -3.00
CA TRP A 20 -4.28 -16.97 -2.99
C TRP A 20 -3.57 -17.32 -4.30
N LEU A 21 -4.18 -17.00 -5.44
CA LEU A 21 -3.59 -17.23 -6.76
C LEU A 21 -2.28 -16.46 -6.95
N HIS A 22 -2.23 -15.19 -6.51
CA HIS A 22 -1.02 -14.38 -6.58
C HIS A 22 0.10 -15.02 -5.75
N ILE A 23 -0.15 -15.31 -4.46
CA ILE A 23 0.93 -15.75 -3.57
C ILE A 23 1.36 -17.20 -3.87
N ASN A 24 0.41 -18.13 -4.01
CA ASN A 24 0.68 -19.56 -4.14
C ASN A 24 0.95 -20.01 -5.59
N LYS A 25 0.33 -19.36 -6.58
CA LYS A 25 0.44 -19.75 -8.00
C LYS A 25 1.17 -18.74 -8.88
N LYS A 26 1.54 -17.58 -8.34
CA LYS A 26 2.15 -16.46 -9.11
C LYS A 26 1.26 -15.99 -10.26
N ILE A 27 -0.05 -16.20 -10.13
CA ILE A 27 -1.06 -15.72 -11.08
C ILE A 27 -1.62 -14.41 -10.52
N GLU A 28 -1.17 -13.30 -11.10
CA GLU A 28 -1.59 -11.96 -10.70
C GLU A 28 -2.82 -11.49 -11.48
N ARG A 29 -3.52 -10.49 -10.93
CA ARG A 29 -4.54 -9.75 -11.69
C ARG A 29 -3.86 -9.03 -12.85
N PRO A 30 -4.49 -8.94 -14.04
CA PRO A 30 -4.04 -8.06 -15.11
C PRO A 30 -3.84 -6.64 -14.59
N ARG A 31 -2.73 -5.99 -14.98
CA ARG A 31 -2.40 -4.61 -14.58
C ARG A 31 -2.66 -3.67 -15.74
N GLY A 32 -3.38 -2.58 -15.48
CA GLY A 32 -3.52 -1.47 -16.43
C GLY A 32 -2.27 -0.58 -16.48
N PRO A 33 -2.18 0.35 -17.45
CA PRO A 33 -1.11 1.34 -17.49
C PRO A 33 -1.16 2.22 -16.23
N PHE A 34 -0.02 2.42 -15.58
CA PHE A 34 0.08 3.37 -14.47
C PHE A 34 0.29 4.79 -15.02
N PRO A 35 -0.44 5.80 -14.53
CA PRO A 35 -0.30 7.17 -15.03
C PRO A 35 1.08 7.74 -14.69
N SER A 36 1.77 8.31 -15.69
CA SER A 36 3.13 8.84 -15.53
C SER A 36 3.19 10.12 -14.66
N LEU A 37 2.11 10.91 -14.63
CA LEU A 37 2.08 12.17 -13.89
C LEU A 37 2.19 11.97 -12.36
N PRO A 38 1.38 11.13 -11.70
CA PRO A 38 1.58 10.81 -10.29
C PRO A 38 2.98 10.27 -9.97
N SER A 39 3.55 9.40 -10.82
CA SER A 39 4.93 8.91 -10.65
C SER A 39 5.97 10.04 -10.75
N GLY A 40 5.79 10.97 -11.68
CA GLY A 40 6.67 12.12 -11.83
C GLY A 40 6.64 13.05 -10.62
N ILE A 41 5.44 13.32 -10.11
CA ILE A 41 5.24 14.13 -8.89
C ILE A 41 5.85 13.43 -7.67
N ASP A 42 5.59 12.14 -7.47
CA ASP A 42 6.17 11.33 -6.39
C ASP A 42 7.70 11.39 -6.36
N ARG A 43 8.34 11.25 -7.54
CA ARG A 43 9.80 11.35 -7.66
C ARG A 43 10.32 12.72 -7.24
N ILE A 44 9.65 13.80 -7.63
CA ILE A 44 10.03 15.17 -7.26
C ILE A 44 9.86 15.39 -5.76
N LEU A 45 8.74 14.94 -5.19
CA LEU A 45 8.46 15.04 -3.77
C LEU A 45 9.49 14.30 -2.92
N LYS A 46 9.88 13.08 -3.32
CA LYS A 46 10.93 12.31 -2.65
C LYS A 46 12.25 13.08 -2.60
N VAL A 47 12.73 13.57 -3.75
CA VAL A 47 13.97 14.37 -3.79
C VAL A 47 13.87 15.62 -2.91
N TYR A 48 12.72 16.29 -2.91
CA TYR A 48 12.50 17.47 -2.07
C TYR A 48 12.53 17.13 -0.58
N PHE A 49 11.81 16.08 -0.14
CA PHE A 49 11.76 15.64 1.26
C PHE A 49 13.11 15.10 1.74
N ASP A 50 13.85 14.37 0.88
CA ASP A 50 15.19 13.86 1.17
C ASP A 50 16.15 15.00 1.59
N GLY A 51 16.03 16.18 0.99
CA GLY A 51 16.85 17.35 1.32
C GLY A 51 16.65 17.89 2.73
N TYR A 52 15.47 17.68 3.33
CA TYR A 52 15.16 18.05 4.72
C TYR A 52 15.35 16.89 5.70
N ARG A 53 15.24 15.64 5.22
CA ARG A 53 15.41 14.43 6.03
C ARG A 53 16.78 14.39 6.70
N GLY A 54 17.85 14.73 5.99
CA GLY A 54 19.22 14.76 6.53
C GLY A 54 19.44 15.81 7.63
N GLN A 55 18.52 16.77 7.77
CA GLN A 55 18.59 17.87 8.75
C GLN A 55 17.67 17.65 9.94
N GLY A 56 16.86 16.58 9.95
CA GLY A 56 15.82 16.38 10.96
C GLY A 56 14.76 17.49 10.93
N GLN A 57 14.41 18.02 9.75
CA GLN A 57 13.47 19.12 9.63
C GLN A 57 12.25 18.74 8.80
N LEU A 58 11.10 19.36 9.12
CA LEU A 58 9.95 19.35 8.23
C LEU A 58 10.18 20.33 7.07
N PRO A 59 9.94 19.91 5.82
CA PRO A 59 9.97 20.83 4.70
C PRO A 59 8.99 21.99 4.89
N PRO A 60 9.30 23.20 4.38
CA PRO A 60 8.39 24.35 4.40
C PRO A 60 6.98 24.02 3.95
N LEU A 61 6.86 23.06 3.02
CA LEU A 61 5.63 22.56 2.45
C LEU A 61 4.60 22.01 3.45
N ILE A 62 5.07 21.48 4.59
CA ILE A 62 4.22 20.91 5.65
C ILE A 62 4.52 21.51 7.03
N ARG A 63 5.33 22.58 7.08
CA ARG A 63 5.71 23.23 8.33
C ARG A 63 4.48 23.84 9.01
N GLY A 64 4.35 23.61 10.31
CA GLY A 64 3.22 24.10 11.11
C GLY A 64 1.92 23.30 10.94
N GLN A 65 1.92 22.25 10.10
CA GLN A 65 0.78 21.33 10.01
C GLN A 65 0.75 20.30 11.15
N PHE A 66 1.93 19.94 11.66
CA PHE A 66 2.13 19.13 12.86
C PHE A 66 3.54 19.38 13.42
N GLU A 67 3.78 18.93 14.65
CA GLU A 67 5.10 18.99 15.30
C GLU A 67 5.92 17.72 15.04
N GLY A 68 7.24 17.86 14.96
CA GLY A 68 8.17 16.75 14.85
C GLY A 68 9.25 16.96 13.78
N GLU A 69 10.00 15.91 13.54
CA GLU A 69 11.13 15.87 12.62
C GLU A 69 10.97 14.70 11.66
N LEU A 70 11.44 14.83 10.40
CA LEU A 70 11.54 13.65 9.55
C LEU A 70 12.61 12.70 10.10
N SER A 71 12.27 11.42 10.21
CA SER A 71 13.22 10.35 10.54
C SER A 71 14.36 10.36 9.53
N THR A 72 15.61 10.45 10.01
CA THR A 72 16.80 10.57 9.16
C THR A 72 17.08 9.33 8.31
N THR A 73 16.50 8.19 8.65
CA THR A 73 16.72 6.91 7.97
C THR A 73 15.46 6.45 7.24
N PRO A 74 15.55 6.08 5.94
CA PRO A 74 14.47 5.40 5.23
C PRO A 74 14.14 4.06 5.90
N LEU A 75 12.87 3.83 6.21
CA LEU A 75 12.42 2.66 6.97
C LEU A 75 11.84 1.60 6.03
N THR A 76 12.70 0.66 5.61
CA THR A 76 12.25 -0.64 5.10
C THR A 76 12.20 -1.61 6.27
N LEU A 77 11.00 -1.93 6.73
CA LEU A 77 10.76 -2.68 7.95
C LEU A 77 10.12 -4.02 7.65
N GLY A 78 10.31 -4.98 8.54
CA GLY A 78 9.62 -6.25 8.46
C GLY A 78 9.85 -7.12 9.68
N PHE A 79 8.95 -8.06 9.91
CA PHE A 79 9.12 -9.09 10.93
C PHE A 79 8.67 -10.44 10.36
N ASN A 80 9.37 -11.49 10.79
CA ASN A 80 8.93 -12.86 10.57
C ASN A 80 8.03 -13.22 11.77
N ASP A 81 6.83 -13.71 11.49
CA ASP A 81 5.88 -14.10 12.51
C ASP A 81 5.94 -15.63 12.70
N PRO A 82 6.43 -16.14 13.83
CA PRO A 82 6.58 -17.58 14.04
C PRO A 82 5.24 -18.33 14.06
N ALA A 83 4.16 -17.67 14.48
CA ALA A 83 2.84 -18.29 14.60
C ALA A 83 2.20 -18.61 13.23
N THR A 84 2.46 -17.76 12.23
CA THR A 84 1.96 -17.92 10.86
C THR A 84 3.01 -18.48 9.89
N GLY A 85 4.29 -18.54 10.28
CA GLY A 85 5.37 -18.94 9.40
C GLY A 85 5.54 -18.02 8.17
N ALA A 86 5.09 -16.77 8.27
CA ALA A 86 5.08 -15.76 7.22
C ALA A 86 5.86 -14.50 7.63
N ARG A 87 6.26 -13.71 6.64
CA ARG A 87 6.90 -12.40 6.86
C ARG A 87 5.96 -11.28 6.44
N LEU A 88 5.73 -10.31 7.33
CA LEU A 88 5.13 -9.03 6.97
C LEU A 88 6.26 -7.99 6.80
N TRP A 89 6.25 -7.25 5.70
CA TRP A 89 7.25 -6.22 5.43
C TRP A 89 6.66 -5.06 4.63
N GLY A 90 7.36 -3.92 4.65
CA GLY A 90 6.97 -2.74 3.90
C GLY A 90 8.05 -1.67 3.93
N LYS A 91 8.00 -0.78 2.94
CA LYS A 91 8.78 0.44 2.90
C LYS A 91 7.84 1.60 3.18
N LEU A 92 8.08 2.33 4.26
CA LEU A 92 7.40 3.61 4.51
C LEU A 92 7.94 4.64 3.54
N ASP A 93 7.08 5.56 3.08
CA ASP A 93 7.56 6.72 2.32
C ASP A 93 8.39 7.63 3.23
N ASP A 94 7.79 8.04 4.35
CA ASP A 94 8.46 8.78 5.42
C ASP A 94 7.95 8.37 6.81
N CYS A 95 8.65 8.84 7.83
CA CYS A 95 8.31 8.63 9.23
C CYS A 95 8.63 9.90 10.01
N VAL A 96 7.74 10.32 10.89
CA VAL A 96 7.91 11.49 11.75
C VAL A 96 8.36 11.03 13.12
N LEU A 97 9.40 11.66 13.66
CA LEU A 97 9.79 11.59 15.06
C LEU A 97 9.12 12.75 15.80
N LEU A 98 8.19 12.43 16.68
CA LEU A 98 7.40 13.41 17.44
C LEU A 98 8.20 13.94 18.64
N PRO A 99 7.78 15.08 19.25
CA PRO A 99 8.49 15.68 20.38
C PRO A 99 8.72 14.74 21.57
N ASP A 100 7.79 13.80 21.79
CA ASP A 100 7.87 12.77 22.83
C ASP A 100 8.72 11.55 22.44
N ARG A 101 9.46 11.64 21.33
CA ARG A 101 10.36 10.62 20.78
C ARG A 101 9.65 9.37 20.23
N ARG A 102 8.32 9.40 20.09
CA ARG A 102 7.56 8.35 19.41
C ARG A 102 7.48 8.63 17.92
N THR A 103 7.22 7.58 17.14
CA THR A 103 7.17 7.64 15.67
C THR A 103 5.74 7.59 15.14
N ALA A 104 5.54 8.19 13.98
CA ALA A 104 4.29 8.15 13.23
C ALA A 104 4.58 7.95 11.73
N PRO A 105 3.88 7.03 11.04
CA PRO A 105 3.98 6.93 9.59
C PRO A 105 3.55 8.23 8.90
N LEU A 106 4.26 8.60 7.82
CA LEU A 106 3.93 9.71 6.94
C LEU A 106 3.90 9.19 5.49
N ASP A 107 2.79 9.41 4.79
CA ASP A 107 2.60 8.90 3.43
C ASP A 107 2.10 10.00 2.48
N HIS A 108 2.54 9.95 1.22
CA HIS A 108 2.31 10.98 0.22
C HIS A 108 1.31 10.51 -0.83
N LYS A 109 0.25 11.30 -1.07
CA LYS A 109 -0.80 10.97 -2.03
C LYS A 109 -1.04 12.13 -3.01
N THR A 110 -0.80 11.87 -4.28
CA THR A 110 -1.22 12.78 -5.36
C THR A 110 -2.68 12.50 -5.74
N ARG A 111 -3.51 13.56 -5.84
CA ARG A 111 -4.92 13.47 -6.24
C ARG A 111 -5.27 14.50 -7.31
N ALA A 112 -6.36 14.24 -8.03
CA ALA A 112 -6.93 15.19 -8.98
C ALA A 112 -7.68 16.35 -8.31
N SER A 113 -8.00 16.24 -7.01
CA SER A 113 -8.72 17.25 -6.23
C SER A 113 -8.42 17.13 -4.74
N ALA A 114 -8.88 18.10 -3.95
CA ALA A 114 -8.81 18.04 -2.49
C ALA A 114 -9.50 16.78 -1.95
N PRO A 115 -8.95 16.14 -0.91
CA PRO A 115 -9.62 15.03 -0.24
C PRO A 115 -10.90 15.53 0.45
N ASP A 116 -11.95 14.70 0.46
CA ASP A 116 -13.21 15.00 1.14
C ASP A 116 -13.10 14.74 2.65
N GLY A 117 -12.32 15.59 3.31
CA GLY A 117 -12.01 15.50 4.73
C GLY A 117 -11.30 14.22 5.18
N VAL A 118 -11.17 14.06 6.49
CA VAL A 118 -10.43 12.94 7.10
C VAL A 118 -11.10 11.59 6.85
N GLY A 119 -12.43 11.56 6.67
CA GLY A 119 -13.18 10.34 6.35
C GLY A 119 -12.73 9.67 5.04
N TYR A 120 -12.33 10.46 4.04
CA TYR A 120 -11.71 9.94 2.82
C TYR A 120 -10.41 9.18 3.14
N THR A 121 -9.55 9.74 3.98
CA THR A 121 -8.28 9.13 4.38
C THR A 121 -8.49 7.83 5.13
N GLN A 122 -9.44 7.82 6.07
CA GLN A 122 -9.81 6.61 6.81
C GLN A 122 -10.36 5.51 5.87
N LYS A 123 -11.18 5.87 4.89
CA LYS A 123 -11.73 4.90 3.94
C LYS A 123 -10.67 4.22 3.07
N TYR A 124 -9.70 4.99 2.57
CA TYR A 124 -8.78 4.49 1.54
C TYR A 124 -7.39 4.10 2.05
N TYR A 125 -6.91 4.73 3.13
CA TYR A 125 -5.51 4.59 3.56
C TYR A 125 -5.34 4.14 5.02
N GLN A 126 -6.43 4.02 5.80
CA GLN A 126 -6.37 3.53 7.19
C GLN A 126 -5.59 2.22 7.30
N PHE A 127 -5.97 1.22 6.51
CA PHE A 127 -5.35 -0.11 6.59
C PHE A 127 -3.85 -0.07 6.26
N GLN A 128 -3.44 0.78 5.31
CA GLN A 128 -2.01 0.97 5.00
C GLN A 128 -1.27 1.54 6.21
N MET A 129 -1.85 2.55 6.86
CA MET A 129 -1.27 3.19 8.03
C MET A 129 -1.24 2.26 9.24
N ASP A 130 -2.27 1.44 9.44
CA ASP A 130 -2.30 0.38 10.46
C ASP A 130 -1.15 -0.62 10.28
N VAL A 131 -0.89 -1.04 9.03
CA VAL A 131 0.23 -1.93 8.71
C VAL A 131 1.57 -1.25 8.98
N TYR A 132 1.74 0.02 8.62
CA TYR A 132 2.98 0.75 8.89
C TYR A 132 3.22 0.98 10.38
N THR A 133 2.18 1.30 11.15
CA THR A 133 2.27 1.36 12.62
C THR A 133 2.66 0.01 13.20
N LEU A 134 2.04 -1.09 12.75
CA LEU A 134 2.42 -2.44 13.20
C LEU A 134 3.89 -2.75 12.88
N LEU A 135 4.37 -2.38 11.70
CA LEU A 135 5.77 -2.57 11.31
C LEU A 135 6.73 -1.77 12.20
N LEU A 136 6.40 -0.50 12.51
CA LEU A 136 7.17 0.32 13.44
C LEU A 136 7.25 -0.34 14.82
N GLU A 137 6.10 -0.72 15.40
CA GLU A 137 6.04 -1.33 16.73
C GLU A 137 6.82 -2.66 16.78
N ARG A 138 6.68 -3.52 15.76
CA ARG A 138 7.39 -4.80 15.67
C ARG A 138 8.89 -4.68 15.43
N ASN A 139 9.37 -3.50 15.05
CA ASN A 139 10.80 -3.20 14.88
C ASN A 139 11.35 -2.31 16.02
N GLY A 140 10.62 -2.18 17.13
CA GLY A 140 11.10 -1.48 18.32
C GLY A 140 10.97 0.05 18.26
N HIS A 141 10.24 0.58 17.28
CA HIS A 141 9.94 2.01 17.21
C HIS A 141 8.62 2.29 17.96
N PRO A 142 8.65 2.99 19.11
CA PRO A 142 7.44 3.28 19.86
C PRO A 142 6.58 4.26 19.09
N THR A 143 5.25 4.06 19.05
CA THR A 143 4.35 4.89 18.25
C THR A 143 3.33 5.63 19.12
N THR A 144 2.81 6.75 18.61
CA THR A 144 1.62 7.41 19.16
C THR A 144 0.30 6.82 18.64
N ARG A 145 0.38 5.74 17.83
CA ARG A 145 -0.74 5.20 17.05
C ARG A 145 -1.50 6.28 16.28
N THR A 146 -0.71 7.17 15.70
CA THR A 146 -1.15 8.23 14.80
C THR A 146 -0.38 8.10 13.50
N ALA A 147 -1.00 8.44 12.39
CA ALA A 147 -0.36 8.56 11.09
C ALA A 147 -0.79 9.85 10.39
N TYR A 148 0.05 10.33 9.49
CA TYR A 148 -0.17 11.51 8.69
C TYR A 148 -0.19 11.15 7.21
N VAL A 149 -1.15 11.68 6.47
CA VAL A 149 -1.23 11.52 5.01
C VAL A 149 -1.24 12.91 4.38
N ILE A 150 -0.24 13.18 3.55
CA ILE A 150 -0.11 14.44 2.82
C ILE A 150 -0.74 14.27 1.44
N TYR A 151 -1.68 15.13 1.11
CA TYR A 151 -2.31 15.19 -0.19
C TYR A 151 -1.74 16.34 -1.01
N TYR A 152 -1.46 16.07 -2.29
CA TYR A 152 -1.06 17.06 -3.28
C TYR A 152 -2.08 17.05 -4.39
N PHE A 153 -2.69 18.20 -4.68
CA PHE A 153 -3.73 18.29 -5.69
C PHE A 153 -3.70 19.65 -6.40
N PRO A 154 -4.09 19.68 -7.68
CA PRO A 154 -4.13 20.92 -8.43
C PRO A 154 -5.24 21.84 -7.93
N VAL A 155 -5.03 23.14 -8.07
CA VAL A 155 -6.04 24.18 -7.81
C VAL A 155 -6.15 25.12 -9.00
N GLU A 156 -7.17 25.97 -9.00
CA GLU A 156 -7.31 27.01 -10.03
C GLU A 156 -6.23 28.10 -9.86
N GLY A 157 -5.83 28.73 -10.97
CA GLY A 157 -4.94 29.88 -10.96
C GLY A 157 -4.40 30.24 -12.35
N GLU A 158 -3.47 31.19 -12.38
CA GLU A 158 -2.88 31.71 -13.62
C GLU A 158 -1.84 30.73 -14.21
N LEU A 159 -2.30 29.77 -15.02
CA LEU A 159 -1.47 28.64 -15.49
C LEU A 159 -0.19 29.02 -16.25
N HIS A 160 -0.14 30.22 -16.86
CA HIS A 160 1.05 30.74 -17.54
C HIS A 160 2.17 31.18 -16.57
N LYS A 161 1.87 31.31 -15.27
CA LYS A 161 2.85 31.55 -14.18
C LYS A 161 3.24 30.28 -13.45
N GLY A 162 2.71 29.13 -13.86
CA GLY A 162 2.88 27.84 -13.23
C GLY A 162 1.55 27.16 -12.98
N PHE A 163 1.56 25.83 -12.90
CA PHE A 163 0.38 25.04 -12.57
C PHE A 163 0.27 24.93 -11.05
N PRO A 164 -0.68 25.62 -10.39
CA PRO A 164 -0.69 25.71 -8.94
C PRO A 164 -1.19 24.41 -8.32
N PHE A 165 -0.52 24.00 -7.24
CA PHE A 165 -0.89 22.88 -6.40
C PHE A 165 -1.16 23.38 -4.98
N SER A 166 -2.10 22.73 -4.32
CA SER A 166 -2.35 22.89 -2.88
C SER A 166 -2.14 21.57 -2.16
N ILE A 167 -2.04 21.68 -0.83
CA ILE A 167 -1.74 20.58 0.07
C ILE A 167 -2.77 20.52 1.18
N ALA A 168 -3.10 19.30 1.57
CA ALA A 168 -3.82 19.01 2.79
C ALA A 168 -3.07 17.93 3.57
N VAL A 169 -2.92 18.10 4.88
CA VAL A 169 -2.37 17.07 5.76
C VAL A 169 -3.50 16.54 6.62
N HIS A 170 -3.76 15.24 6.55
CA HIS A 170 -4.74 14.58 7.40
C HIS A 170 -4.01 13.74 8.45
N GLN A 171 -4.43 13.91 9.70
CA GLN A 171 -4.01 13.07 10.82
C GLN A 171 -5.10 12.04 11.12
N ILE A 172 -4.72 10.77 11.26
CA ILE A 172 -5.63 9.68 11.65
C ILE A 172 -5.02 8.84 12.78
N ALA A 173 -5.88 8.29 13.64
CA ALA A 173 -5.47 7.23 14.56
C ALA A 173 -5.21 5.93 13.79
N THR A 174 -4.34 5.06 14.31
CA THR A 174 -4.01 3.76 13.71
C THR A 174 -4.26 2.60 14.66
N TYR A 175 -4.53 1.43 14.09
CA TYR A 175 -4.99 0.22 14.77
C TYR A 175 -4.15 -0.99 14.34
N PRO A 176 -2.90 -1.12 14.82
CA PRO A 176 -1.97 -2.18 14.40
C PRO A 176 -2.50 -3.59 14.67
N GLU A 177 -3.39 -3.76 15.64
CA GLU A 177 -4.10 -5.01 15.94
C GLU A 177 -4.99 -5.44 14.78
N THR A 178 -5.68 -4.49 14.13
CA THR A 178 -6.48 -4.76 12.93
C THR A 178 -5.59 -5.25 11.79
N ALA A 179 -4.43 -4.61 11.59
CA ALA A 179 -3.45 -5.06 10.61
C ALA A 179 -2.94 -6.48 10.91
N TYR A 180 -2.61 -6.78 12.17
CA TYR A 180 -2.13 -8.10 12.56
C TYR A 180 -3.20 -9.18 12.40
N ARG A 181 -4.46 -8.91 12.78
CA ARG A 181 -5.58 -9.82 12.56
C ARG A 181 -5.73 -10.16 11.07
N ILE A 182 -5.81 -9.17 10.20
CA ILE A 182 -5.93 -9.38 8.74
C ILE A 182 -4.72 -10.15 8.19
N PHE A 183 -3.52 -9.84 8.67
CA PHE A 183 -2.31 -10.59 8.30
C PHE A 183 -2.43 -12.08 8.66
N THR A 184 -2.87 -12.42 9.88
CA THR A 184 -3.06 -13.82 10.29
C THR A 184 -4.17 -14.52 9.52
N GLU A 185 -5.28 -13.84 9.23
CA GLU A 185 -6.37 -14.37 8.39
C GLU A 185 -5.91 -14.65 6.96
N ALA A 186 -5.10 -13.74 6.39
CA ALA A 186 -4.49 -13.94 5.09
C ALA A 186 -3.55 -15.16 5.08
N CYS A 187 -2.74 -15.34 6.12
CA CYS A 187 -1.86 -16.51 6.22
C CYS A 187 -2.65 -17.84 6.26
N ARG A 188 -3.70 -17.91 7.09
CA ARG A 188 -4.59 -19.08 7.12
C ARG A 188 -5.24 -19.35 5.77
N CYS A 189 -5.62 -18.30 5.05
CA CYS A 189 -6.16 -18.44 3.70
C CYS A 189 -5.16 -19.11 2.76
N LEU A 190 -3.86 -18.81 2.86
CA LEU A 190 -2.83 -19.40 2.00
C LEU A 190 -2.59 -20.88 2.24
N GLU A 191 -2.78 -21.35 3.48
CA GLU A 191 -2.64 -22.76 3.86
C GLU A 191 -3.82 -23.61 3.38
N GLY A 192 -4.99 -23.00 3.22
CA GLY A 192 -6.21 -23.66 2.76
C GLY A 192 -6.26 -23.92 1.25
N PRO A 193 -7.33 -24.62 0.80
CA PRO A 193 -7.61 -24.77 -0.63
C PRO A 193 -7.93 -23.41 -1.28
N LEU A 194 -7.98 -23.39 -2.62
CA LEU A 194 -8.35 -22.19 -3.38
C LEU A 194 -9.69 -21.61 -2.88
N PRO A 195 -9.72 -20.39 -2.34
CA PRO A 195 -10.93 -19.83 -1.75
C PRO A 195 -11.92 -19.32 -2.83
N THR A 196 -13.13 -19.02 -2.39
CA THR A 196 -14.16 -18.40 -3.24
C THR A 196 -13.73 -16.99 -3.68
N SER A 197 -14.24 -16.58 -4.84
CA SER A 197 -14.09 -15.20 -5.32
C SER A 197 -14.68 -14.20 -4.31
N GLY A 198 -14.11 -13.00 -4.24
CA GLY A 198 -14.73 -11.87 -3.57
C GLY A 198 -16.01 -11.44 -4.30
N ALA A 199 -17.06 -11.08 -3.56
CA ALA A 199 -18.41 -10.85 -4.12
C ALA A 199 -18.45 -9.82 -5.27
N LEU A 200 -17.60 -8.79 -5.21
CA LEU A 200 -17.54 -7.71 -6.19
C LEU A 200 -16.28 -7.77 -7.07
N CYS A 201 -15.55 -8.90 -7.07
CA CYS A 201 -14.30 -9.00 -7.81
C CYS A 201 -14.55 -9.05 -9.33
N GLU A 202 -14.30 -7.94 -10.01
CA GLU A 202 -14.42 -7.85 -11.47
C GLU A 202 -13.47 -8.78 -12.22
N PHE A 203 -12.26 -9.01 -11.70
CA PHE A 203 -11.26 -9.87 -12.33
C PHE A 203 -11.70 -11.34 -12.34
N CYS A 204 -12.21 -11.85 -11.22
CA CYS A 204 -12.75 -13.21 -11.17
C CYS A 204 -13.99 -13.34 -12.07
N ARG A 205 -14.91 -12.35 -12.01
CA ARG A 205 -16.09 -12.34 -12.90
C ARG A 205 -15.72 -12.32 -14.38
N TRP A 206 -14.71 -11.57 -14.76
CA TRP A 206 -14.21 -11.52 -16.14
C TRP A 206 -13.60 -12.87 -16.54
N ALA A 207 -12.75 -13.46 -15.69
CA ALA A 207 -12.09 -14.74 -15.96
C ALA A 207 -13.09 -15.90 -16.06
N GLU A 208 -14.14 -15.91 -15.24
CA GLU A 208 -15.19 -16.93 -15.24
C GLU A 208 -16.09 -16.86 -16.48
N ARG A 209 -16.18 -15.69 -17.12
CA ARG A 209 -16.97 -15.47 -18.34
C ARG A 209 -16.19 -15.74 -19.63
N GLN A 210 -14.89 -16.00 -19.55
CA GLN A 210 -14.12 -16.38 -20.72
C GLN A 210 -14.51 -17.80 -21.15
N PRO A 211 -14.74 -18.05 -22.46
CA PRO A 211 -14.89 -19.40 -22.95
C PRO A 211 -13.62 -20.17 -22.60
N ARG A 212 -13.75 -21.29 -21.88
CA ARG A 212 -12.62 -22.20 -21.68
C ARG A 212 -12.27 -22.77 -23.05
N SER A 213 -11.16 -22.35 -23.64
CA SER A 213 -10.54 -23.14 -24.69
C SER A 213 -10.21 -24.49 -24.06
N ALA A 214 -10.86 -25.57 -24.52
CA ALA A 214 -10.34 -26.89 -24.22
C ALA A 214 -8.87 -26.91 -24.65
N PRO A 215 -7.95 -27.49 -23.86
CA PRO A 215 -6.67 -27.85 -24.44
C PRO A 215 -6.98 -28.79 -25.61
N GLU A 216 -6.71 -28.35 -26.85
CA GLU A 216 -6.58 -29.28 -27.95
C GLU A 216 -5.38 -30.16 -27.60
N GLU A 217 -5.64 -31.37 -27.11
CA GLU A 217 -4.65 -32.43 -27.25
C GLU A 217 -4.39 -32.55 -28.75
N PRO A 218 -3.14 -32.39 -29.22
CA PRO A 218 -2.85 -32.71 -30.61
C PRO A 218 -3.21 -34.18 -30.78
N ALA A 219 -4.22 -34.45 -31.62
CA ALA A 219 -4.53 -35.81 -32.03
C ALA A 219 -3.23 -36.39 -32.61
N ILE A 220 -2.65 -37.38 -31.93
CA ILE A 220 -1.52 -38.13 -32.46
C ILE A 220 -2.09 -38.89 -33.66
N PRO A 221 -1.64 -38.60 -34.89
CA PRO A 221 -2.12 -39.32 -36.06
C PRO A 221 -1.78 -40.82 -35.92
N GLU A 222 -2.77 -41.70 -36.12
CA GLU A 222 -2.58 -43.17 -36.03
C GLU A 222 -1.62 -43.72 -37.10
N ASP A 223 -1.25 -42.93 -38.10
CA ASP A 223 -0.30 -43.27 -39.17
C ASP A 223 1.18 -43.13 -38.75
N LEU A 224 1.48 -42.65 -37.53
CA LEU A 224 2.85 -42.67 -36.97
C LEU A 224 3.31 -44.06 -36.49
N PHE A 225 2.42 -45.07 -36.55
CA PHE A 225 2.72 -46.46 -36.18
C PHE A 225 2.45 -47.48 -37.30
N ALA A 226 2.30 -47.03 -38.56
CA ALA A 226 2.14 -47.88 -39.74
C ALA A 226 3.40 -47.89 -40.63
#